data_AF-A0AAV5TF52-F1
#
_entry.id   AF-A0AAV5TF52-F1
#
_cell.length_a   1.000
_cell.length_b   1.000
_cell.length_c   1.000
_cell.angle_alpha   90.00
_cell.angle_beta   90.00
_cell.angle_gamma   90.00
#
_symmetry.space_group_name_H-M   'P 1'
#
loop_
_entity.id
_entity.type
_entity.pdbx_description
1 polymer ?
#
loop_
_entity_poly.entity_id
_entity_poly.type
_entity_poly.pdbx_seq_one_letter_code
_entity_poly.pdbx_strand_id
1 'polypeptide(L)'
;RARVNKRLDGIEKDSKYSVDNLVIKEVPVNTSVQKNINEQHIVLFEGKSYSIDFIKRIAHNASIDSLTIELTGSDKFHRDLFNLSKDFKARRVNLVFKNDQLANEMIVDSFILDLTRSHKELSINRCGNITAEGLQKLYKIFNEESTEAIRFSAERMPGPFFDSFIRFIGVSVRDGEFYSERDIELFGKFSLDCNLASSHFFDGNIEIGFQTNYSVNDRRFWMILHKTRESLESAKRIEGFERINVNRL
;
A
#
# COMPACT_ATOMS: atom_id res chain seq x y z
N ARG A 1 -35.76 0.41 -26.83
CA ARG A 1 -34.57 0.80 -26.01
C ARG A 1 -34.00 -0.36 -25.18
N ALA A 2 -34.80 -1.15 -24.45
CA ALA A 2 -34.30 -2.25 -23.60
C ALA A 2 -33.48 -3.37 -24.30
N ARG A 3 -33.77 -3.69 -25.57
CA ARG A 3 -33.09 -4.78 -26.30
C ARG A 3 -31.65 -4.47 -26.72
N VAL A 4 -31.32 -3.18 -26.91
CA VAL A 4 -29.97 -2.74 -27.30
C VAL A 4 -29.05 -2.75 -26.07
N ASN A 5 -29.57 -2.37 -24.90
CA ASN A 5 -28.83 -2.46 -23.63
C ASN A 5 -28.42 -3.91 -23.33
N LYS A 6 -29.32 -4.89 -23.47
CA LYS A 6 -28.98 -6.29 -23.14
C LYS A 6 -27.82 -6.87 -23.96
N ARG A 7 -27.67 -6.43 -25.22
CA ARG A 7 -26.61 -6.90 -26.12
C ARG A 7 -25.29 -6.15 -25.86
N LEU A 8 -25.35 -4.86 -25.55
CA LEU A 8 -24.20 -4.08 -25.09
C LEU A 8 -23.70 -4.56 -23.73
N ASP A 9 -24.60 -4.80 -22.77
CA ASP A 9 -24.27 -5.35 -21.45
C ASP A 9 -23.60 -6.73 -21.58
N GLY A 10 -24.01 -7.54 -22.57
CA GLY A 10 -23.39 -8.83 -22.89
C GLY A 10 -21.98 -8.67 -23.45
N ILE A 11 -21.79 -7.80 -24.45
CA ILE A 11 -20.47 -7.52 -25.03
C ILE A 11 -19.53 -6.91 -23.97
N GLU A 12 -20.01 -5.95 -23.18
CA GLU A 12 -19.25 -5.31 -22.10
C GLU A 12 -18.81 -6.33 -21.04
N LYS A 13 -19.69 -7.27 -20.68
CA LYS A 13 -19.40 -8.35 -19.72
C LYS A 13 -18.35 -9.33 -20.25
N ASP A 14 -18.32 -9.56 -21.56
CA ASP A 14 -17.40 -10.51 -22.19
C ASP A 14 -16.07 -9.86 -22.60
N SER A 15 -16.05 -8.54 -22.80
CA SER A 15 -14.84 -7.77 -23.12
C SER A 15 -14.02 -7.49 -21.86
N LYS A 16 -12.93 -8.25 -21.69
CA LYS A 16 -11.89 -7.93 -20.71
C LYS A 16 -10.95 -6.89 -21.32
N TYR A 17 -11.04 -5.66 -20.84
CA TYR A 17 -10.08 -4.61 -21.23
C TYR A 17 -8.87 -4.69 -20.31
N SER A 18 -7.65 -4.62 -20.88
CA SER A 18 -6.44 -4.45 -20.07
C SER A 18 -6.04 -2.98 -20.08
N VAL A 19 -5.80 -2.43 -18.90
CA VAL A 19 -5.36 -1.06 -18.71
C VAL A 19 -4.06 -1.09 -17.92
N ASP A 20 -2.98 -0.52 -18.48
CA ASP A 20 -1.70 -0.52 -17.80
C ASP A 20 -1.76 0.37 -16.54
N ASN A 21 -2.12 1.64 -16.69
CA ASN A 21 -2.22 2.58 -15.57
C ASN A 21 -3.57 3.30 -15.60
N LEU A 22 -4.40 3.07 -14.58
CA LEU A 22 -5.65 3.79 -14.36
C LEU A 22 -5.50 4.71 -13.14
N VAL A 23 -5.74 6.00 -13.32
CA VAL A 23 -5.73 7.01 -12.26
C VAL A 23 -7.12 7.61 -12.11
N ILE A 24 -7.75 7.36 -10.96
CA ILE A 24 -9.00 8.02 -10.57
C ILE A 24 -8.60 9.15 -9.61
N LYS A 25 -8.76 10.40 -10.05
CA LYS A 25 -8.37 11.57 -9.25
C LYS A 25 -9.47 12.60 -9.17
N GLU A 26 -9.61 13.18 -7.98
CA GLU A 26 -10.45 14.35 -7.74
C GLU A 26 -9.63 15.64 -7.87
N VAL A 27 -10.16 16.63 -8.60
CA VAL A 27 -9.50 17.92 -8.84
C VAL A 27 -10.49 19.08 -8.68
N PRO A 28 -10.02 20.29 -8.34
CA PRO A 28 -10.86 21.48 -8.38
C PRO A 28 -11.39 21.77 -9.79
N VAL A 29 -12.63 22.29 -9.89
CA VAL A 29 -13.36 22.52 -11.16
C VAL A 29 -12.56 23.29 -12.22
N ASN A 30 -11.67 24.20 -11.80
CA ASN A 30 -10.91 25.07 -12.70
C ASN A 30 -9.49 24.57 -12.98
N THR A 31 -9.16 23.33 -12.62
CA THR A 31 -7.82 22.77 -12.77
C THR A 31 -7.65 22.17 -14.15
N SER A 32 -6.65 22.63 -14.90
CA SER A 32 -6.24 21.96 -16.13
C SER A 32 -5.63 20.60 -15.80
N VAL A 33 -6.20 19.53 -16.37
CA VAL A 33 -5.68 18.18 -16.16
C VAL A 33 -4.62 17.90 -17.21
N GLN A 34 -3.36 17.98 -16.81
CA GLN A 34 -2.28 17.39 -17.61
C GLN A 34 -2.48 15.88 -17.63
N LYS A 35 -2.55 15.33 -18.84
CA LYS A 35 -2.63 13.88 -19.07
C LYS A 35 -1.24 13.37 -19.38
N ASN A 36 -0.79 12.39 -18.62
CA ASN A 36 0.38 11.62 -19.01
C ASN A 36 -0.04 10.68 -20.16
N ILE A 37 0.78 10.58 -21.21
CA ILE A 37 0.47 9.76 -22.40
C ILE A 37 0.30 8.28 -22.03
N ASN A 38 0.94 7.85 -20.94
CA ASN A 38 0.94 6.46 -20.47
C ASN A 38 -0.12 6.17 -19.38
N GLU A 39 -0.99 7.13 -19.07
CA GLU A 39 -2.01 6.99 -18.02
C GLU A 39 -3.41 7.26 -18.55
N GLN A 40 -4.35 6.37 -18.21
CA GLN A 40 -5.76 6.62 -18.37
C GLN A 40 -6.29 7.33 -17.13
N HIS A 41 -6.95 8.46 -17.31
CA HIS A 41 -7.47 9.27 -16.20
C HIS A 41 -8.99 9.25 -16.16
N ILE A 42 -9.55 8.99 -14.98
CA ILE A 42 -10.92 9.34 -14.61
C ILE A 42 -10.82 10.55 -13.69
N VAL A 43 -11.34 11.68 -14.17
CA VAL A 43 -11.28 12.95 -13.44
C VAL A 43 -12.64 13.22 -12.81
N LEU A 44 -12.62 13.34 -11.49
CA LEU A 44 -13.75 13.79 -10.69
C LEU A 44 -13.50 15.25 -10.33
N PHE A 45 -14.54 16.07 -10.37
CA PHE A 45 -14.48 17.49 -10.06
C PHE A 45 -15.13 17.73 -8.70
N GLU A 46 -14.43 18.47 -7.85
CA GLU A 46 -14.92 18.81 -6.51
C GLU A 46 -16.30 19.49 -6.58
N GLY A 47 -17.18 19.12 -5.64
CA GLY A 47 -18.54 19.64 -5.57
C GLY A 47 -19.50 19.13 -6.66
N LYS A 48 -19.06 18.18 -7.51
CA LYS A 48 -19.95 17.45 -8.43
C LYS A 48 -20.34 16.10 -7.84
N SER A 49 -21.55 15.67 -8.13
CA SER A 49 -22.04 14.36 -7.73
C SER A 49 -21.83 13.35 -8.85
N TYR A 50 -21.29 12.18 -8.50
CA TYR A 50 -21.02 11.09 -9.40
C TYR A 50 -21.79 9.84 -8.98
N SER A 51 -22.23 9.04 -9.95
CA SER A 51 -22.73 7.70 -9.65
C SER A 51 -21.56 6.73 -9.57
N ILE A 52 -21.55 5.91 -8.52
CA ILE A 52 -20.58 4.84 -8.36
C ILE A 52 -20.78 3.70 -9.38
N ASP A 53 -21.95 3.61 -10.00
CA ASP A 53 -22.30 2.50 -10.91
C ASP A 53 -21.39 2.42 -12.13
N PHE A 54 -20.94 3.57 -12.64
CA PHE A 54 -19.98 3.61 -13.74
C PHE A 54 -18.64 3.00 -13.32
N ILE A 55 -18.14 3.35 -12.13
CA ILE A 55 -16.87 2.85 -11.63
C ILE A 55 -16.96 1.36 -11.30
N LYS A 56 -18.10 0.89 -10.77
CA LYS A 56 -18.37 -0.54 -10.56
C LYS A 56 -18.23 -1.36 -11.85
N ARG A 57 -18.74 -0.83 -12.97
CA ARG A 57 -18.58 -1.50 -14.29
C ARG A 57 -17.11 -1.61 -14.67
N ILE A 58 -16.32 -0.56 -14.46
CA ILE A 58 -14.88 -0.60 -14.73
C ILE A 58 -14.19 -1.63 -13.85
N ALA A 59 -14.47 -1.64 -12.54
CA ALA A 59 -13.89 -2.59 -11.60
C ALA A 59 -14.13 -4.06 -12.01
N HIS A 60 -15.31 -4.36 -12.57
CA HIS A 60 -15.66 -5.72 -12.99
C HIS A 60 -15.10 -6.14 -14.36
N ASN A 61 -14.99 -5.20 -15.30
CA ASN A 61 -14.69 -5.50 -16.70
C ASN A 61 -13.22 -5.21 -17.09
N ALA A 62 -12.48 -4.48 -16.27
CA ALA A 62 -11.07 -4.17 -16.54
C ALA A 62 -10.11 -5.04 -15.72
N SER A 63 -9.01 -5.46 -16.35
CA SER A 63 -7.79 -5.91 -15.68
C SER A 63 -6.82 -4.73 -15.68
N ILE A 64 -6.31 -4.35 -14.52
CA ILE A 64 -5.49 -3.15 -14.37
C ILE A 64 -4.11 -3.54 -13.83
N ASP A 65 -3.03 -3.09 -14.46
CA ASP A 65 -1.71 -3.35 -13.87
C ASP A 65 -1.45 -2.44 -12.66
N SER A 66 -1.74 -1.14 -12.78
CA SER A 66 -1.64 -0.16 -11.69
C SER A 66 -2.88 0.74 -11.58
N LEU A 67 -3.54 0.68 -10.43
CA LEU A 67 -4.67 1.55 -10.06
C LEU A 67 -4.24 2.57 -9.02
N THR A 68 -4.39 3.86 -9.32
CA THR A 68 -4.23 4.94 -8.33
C THR A 68 -5.58 5.60 -8.07
N ILE A 69 -5.95 5.72 -6.79
CA ILE A 69 -7.15 6.45 -6.35
C ILE A 69 -6.71 7.60 -5.46
N GLU A 70 -6.96 8.84 -5.91
CA GLU A 70 -6.57 10.08 -5.25
C GLU A 70 -7.80 10.98 -5.03
N LEU A 71 -8.31 11.04 -3.81
CA LEU A 71 -9.56 11.71 -3.48
C LEU A 71 -9.38 12.76 -2.38
N THR A 72 -10.13 13.87 -2.46
CA THR A 72 -10.17 14.94 -1.45
C THR A 72 -11.45 14.90 -0.61
N GLY A 73 -12.58 14.47 -1.18
CA GLY A 73 -13.88 14.42 -0.50
C GLY A 73 -14.05 13.25 0.47
N SER A 74 -14.98 13.40 1.43
CA SER A 74 -15.27 12.43 2.49
C SER A 74 -16.73 11.98 2.56
N ASP A 75 -17.52 12.34 1.54
CA ASP A 75 -18.92 11.93 1.44
C ASP A 75 -19.07 10.43 1.14
N LYS A 76 -20.32 9.97 1.07
CA LYS A 76 -20.64 8.56 0.80
C LYS A 76 -20.01 8.04 -0.50
N PHE A 77 -19.99 8.83 -1.57
CA PHE A 77 -19.44 8.40 -2.85
C PHE A 77 -17.93 8.09 -2.73
N HIS A 78 -17.18 8.93 -2.01
CA HIS A 78 -15.75 8.73 -1.79
C HIS A 78 -15.46 7.45 -0.99
N ARG A 79 -16.26 7.19 0.05
CA ARG A 79 -16.16 5.94 0.85
C ARG A 79 -16.50 4.73 0.00
N ASP A 80 -17.57 4.80 -0.80
CA ASP A 80 -17.97 3.73 -1.71
C ASP A 80 -16.88 3.47 -2.76
N LEU A 81 -16.21 4.51 -3.27
CA LEU A 81 -15.11 4.40 -4.23
C LEU A 81 -13.85 3.76 -3.63
N PHE A 82 -13.44 4.16 -2.42
CA PHE A 82 -12.34 3.48 -1.73
C PHE A 82 -12.70 2.03 -1.39
N ASN A 83 -13.92 1.76 -0.94
CA ASN A 83 -14.36 0.38 -0.68
C ASN A 83 -14.39 -0.47 -1.93
N LEU A 84 -14.68 0.12 -3.09
CA LEU A 84 -14.66 -0.56 -4.39
C LEU A 84 -13.24 -0.95 -4.83
N SER A 85 -12.18 -0.32 -4.29
CA SER A 85 -10.80 -0.60 -4.69
C SER A 85 -10.43 -2.09 -4.56
N LYS A 86 -10.94 -2.78 -3.54
CA LYS A 86 -10.74 -4.22 -3.33
C LYS A 86 -11.38 -5.13 -4.39
N ASP A 87 -12.35 -4.60 -5.14
CA ASP A 87 -13.11 -5.34 -6.16
C ASP A 87 -12.48 -5.18 -7.55
N PHE A 88 -11.53 -4.26 -7.72
CA PHE A 88 -10.79 -4.13 -8.97
C PHE A 88 -9.86 -5.32 -9.16
N LYS A 89 -9.80 -5.84 -10.38
CA LYS A 89 -8.75 -6.79 -10.80
C LYS A 89 -7.47 -6.02 -11.10
N ALA A 90 -6.90 -5.42 -10.05
CA ALA A 90 -5.68 -4.65 -10.12
C ALA A 90 -4.51 -5.44 -9.54
N ARG A 91 -3.37 -5.49 -10.25
CA ARG A 91 -2.13 -6.05 -9.68
C ARG A 91 -1.60 -5.14 -8.57
N ARG A 92 -1.53 -3.84 -8.84
CA ARG A 92 -1.00 -2.82 -7.94
C ARG A 92 -2.08 -1.79 -7.62
N VAL A 93 -2.22 -1.43 -6.35
CA VAL A 93 -3.16 -0.41 -5.89
C VAL A 93 -2.42 0.64 -5.06
N ASN A 94 -2.60 1.91 -5.41
CA ASN A 94 -2.09 3.05 -4.68
C ASN A 94 -3.24 3.94 -4.21
N LEU A 95 -3.41 4.07 -2.90
CA LEU A 95 -4.44 4.91 -2.29
C LEU A 95 -3.80 6.18 -1.74
N VAL A 96 -4.22 7.31 -2.29
CA VAL A 96 -3.72 8.64 -1.93
C VAL A 96 -4.84 9.42 -1.27
N PHE A 97 -4.72 9.58 0.04
CA PHE A 97 -5.59 10.42 0.85
C PHE A 97 -4.99 11.82 0.94
N LYS A 98 -5.81 12.85 0.70
CA LYS A 98 -5.39 14.25 0.86
C LYS A 98 -5.60 14.78 2.28
N ASN A 99 -6.47 14.14 3.06
CA ASN A 99 -6.83 14.52 4.42
C ASN A 99 -6.61 13.34 5.38
N ASP A 100 -5.96 13.59 6.53
CA ASP A 100 -5.75 12.60 7.60
C ASP A 100 -7.08 12.12 8.20
N GLN A 101 -8.08 12.99 8.32
CA GLN A 101 -9.38 12.60 8.86
C GLN A 101 -10.03 11.49 8.02
N LEU A 102 -10.08 11.67 6.70
CA LEU A 102 -10.65 10.67 5.80
C LEU A 102 -9.83 9.37 5.83
N ALA A 103 -8.49 9.49 5.83
CA ALA A 103 -7.62 8.34 5.93
C ALA A 103 -7.91 7.56 7.22
N ASN A 104 -8.03 8.24 8.36
CA ASN A 104 -8.31 7.63 9.65
C ASN A 104 -9.69 6.95 9.68
N GLU A 105 -10.70 7.53 9.04
CA GLU A 105 -12.03 6.92 8.97
C GLU A 105 -12.10 5.68 8.06
N MET A 106 -11.26 5.62 7.03
CA MET A 106 -11.29 4.54 6.02
C MET A 106 -10.28 3.43 6.28
N ILE A 107 -9.08 3.80 6.72
CA ILE A 107 -7.93 2.91 6.90
C ILE A 107 -7.99 2.27 8.28
N VAL A 108 -8.85 1.27 8.38
CA VAL A 108 -8.93 0.34 9.51
C VAL A 108 -8.27 -0.99 9.15
N ASP A 109 -7.89 -1.78 10.16
CA ASP A 109 -7.19 -3.05 9.95
C ASP A 109 -7.88 -3.97 8.94
N SER A 110 -9.21 -4.15 9.05
CA SER A 110 -9.97 -5.02 8.14
C SER A 110 -9.87 -4.55 6.68
N PHE A 111 -9.92 -3.25 6.44
CA PHE A 111 -9.83 -2.68 5.09
C PHE A 111 -8.46 -2.96 4.46
N ILE A 112 -7.37 -2.76 5.22
CA ILE A 112 -6.00 -3.01 4.74
C ILE A 112 -5.79 -4.50 4.46
N LEU A 113 -6.29 -5.37 5.34
CA LEU A 113 -6.16 -6.81 5.20
C LEU A 113 -6.93 -7.31 3.97
N ASP A 114 -8.13 -6.81 3.72
CA ASP A 114 -8.92 -7.14 2.53
C ASP A 114 -8.19 -6.70 1.25
N LEU A 115 -7.67 -5.47 1.20
CA LEU A 115 -6.91 -4.98 0.05
C LEU A 115 -5.64 -5.80 -0.21
N THR A 116 -4.91 -6.14 0.84
CA THR A 116 -3.67 -6.92 0.70
C THR A 116 -3.95 -8.32 0.17
N ARG A 117 -5.11 -8.91 0.49
CA ARG A 117 -5.51 -10.21 -0.07
C ARG A 117 -5.95 -10.12 -1.52
N SER A 118 -6.52 -8.98 -1.93
CA SER A 118 -7.01 -8.76 -3.30
C SER A 118 -5.91 -8.35 -4.30
N HIS A 119 -4.76 -7.84 -3.82
CA HIS A 119 -3.75 -7.20 -4.68
C HIS A 119 -2.34 -7.70 -4.37
N LYS A 120 -1.48 -7.70 -5.39
CA LYS A 120 -0.07 -8.11 -5.21
C LYS A 120 0.76 -7.01 -4.56
N GLU A 121 0.46 -5.75 -4.88
CA GLU A 121 1.19 -4.61 -4.35
C GLU A 121 0.19 -3.55 -3.87
N LEU A 122 0.32 -3.12 -2.61
CA LEU A 122 -0.53 -2.11 -2.00
C LEU A 122 0.32 -0.97 -1.44
N SER A 123 -0.02 0.26 -1.80
CA SER A 123 0.59 1.48 -1.29
C SER A 123 -0.48 2.41 -0.73
N ILE A 124 -0.25 2.94 0.48
CA ILE A 124 -1.17 3.87 1.17
C ILE A 124 -0.37 5.03 1.76
N ASN A 125 -0.65 6.28 1.36
CA ASN A 125 0.15 7.44 1.80
C ASN A 125 -0.19 7.98 3.20
N ARG A 126 -1.29 7.52 3.81
CA ARG A 126 -1.75 7.96 5.14
C ARG A 126 -2.39 6.77 5.84
N CYS A 127 -1.65 6.17 6.77
CA CYS A 127 -2.07 4.94 7.46
C CYS A 127 -1.99 5.12 8.98
N GLY A 128 -2.61 6.19 9.50
CA GLY A 128 -2.52 6.57 10.91
C GLY A 128 -3.26 5.63 11.87
N ASN A 129 -4.25 4.88 11.38
CA ASN A 129 -5.16 4.09 12.21
C ASN A 129 -4.92 2.57 12.16
N ILE A 130 -3.87 2.12 11.50
CA ILE A 130 -3.48 0.71 11.56
C ILE A 130 -2.95 0.37 12.95
N THR A 131 -3.47 -0.71 13.53
CA THR A 131 -3.03 -1.16 14.85
C THR A 131 -1.82 -2.10 14.75
N ALA A 132 -1.14 -2.32 15.87
CA ALA A 132 -0.09 -3.34 15.95
C ALA A 132 -0.65 -4.76 15.64
N GLU A 133 -1.90 -5.05 16.04
CA GLU A 133 -2.57 -6.31 15.72
C GLU A 133 -2.88 -6.43 14.21
N GLY A 134 -3.32 -5.34 13.59
CA GLY A 134 -3.53 -5.24 12.14
C GLY A 134 -2.27 -5.58 11.36
N LEU A 135 -1.14 -5.00 11.75
CA LEU A 135 0.15 -5.36 11.15
C LEU A 135 0.59 -6.79 11.43
N GLN A 136 0.38 -7.29 12.64
CA GLN A 136 0.67 -8.69 12.94
C GLN A 136 -0.11 -9.61 11.98
N LYS A 137 -1.38 -9.32 11.73
CA LYS A 137 -2.19 -10.06 10.75
C LYS A 137 -1.65 -9.89 9.33
N LEU A 138 -1.20 -8.68 8.97
CA LEU A 138 -0.60 -8.40 7.68
C LEU A 138 0.71 -9.18 7.46
N TYR A 139 1.58 -9.20 8.46
CA TYR A 139 2.80 -9.99 8.48
C TYR A 139 2.50 -11.49 8.30
N LYS A 140 1.48 -12.01 8.99
CA LYS A 140 1.03 -13.40 8.81
C LYS A 140 0.60 -13.68 7.37
N ILE A 141 -0.13 -12.76 6.71
CA ILE A 141 -0.50 -12.89 5.29
C ILE A 141 0.76 -13.00 4.41
N PHE A 142 1.83 -12.25 4.68
CA PHE A 142 3.08 -12.34 3.91
C PHE A 142 3.83 -13.65 4.16
N ASN A 143 3.64 -14.24 5.33
CA ASN A 143 4.26 -15.51 5.72
C ASN A 143 3.44 -16.74 5.30
N GLU A 144 2.23 -16.56 4.78
CA GLU A 144 1.41 -17.65 4.22
C GLU A 144 1.94 -18.06 2.83
N GLU A 145 2.19 -19.36 2.63
CA GLU A 145 2.73 -19.87 1.36
C GLU A 145 1.85 -19.56 0.14
N SER A 146 0.52 -19.49 0.35
CA SER A 146 -0.47 -19.24 -0.70
C SER A 146 -0.65 -17.74 -1.04
N THR A 147 0.10 -16.84 -0.41
CA THR A 147 -0.11 -15.41 -0.61
C THR A 147 0.34 -14.93 -1.99
N GLU A 148 -0.54 -14.20 -2.66
CA GLU A 148 -0.20 -13.44 -3.87
C GLU A 148 0.37 -12.05 -3.55
N ALA A 149 0.25 -11.60 -2.29
CA ALA A 149 0.83 -10.34 -1.83
C ALA A 149 2.36 -10.41 -1.90
N ILE A 150 2.95 -9.40 -2.52
CA ILE A 150 4.39 -9.25 -2.71
C ILE A 150 4.88 -8.00 -2.00
N ARG A 151 4.08 -6.92 -1.98
CA ARG A 151 4.50 -5.65 -1.41
C ARG A 151 3.38 -4.93 -0.69
N PHE A 152 3.69 -4.42 0.48
CA PHE A 152 2.88 -3.45 1.19
C PHE A 152 3.75 -2.25 1.52
N SER A 153 3.26 -1.04 1.31
CA SER A 153 3.91 0.19 1.79
C SER A 153 2.89 1.15 2.36
N ALA A 154 3.25 1.76 3.48
CA ALA A 154 2.46 2.77 4.15
C ALA A 154 3.33 3.97 4.53
N GLU A 155 2.82 5.17 4.34
CA GLU A 155 3.45 6.41 4.78
C GLU A 155 2.71 7.02 5.97
N ARG A 156 3.39 7.92 6.69
CA ARG A 156 2.87 8.64 7.86
C ARG A 156 2.36 7.72 8.97
N MET A 157 3.13 6.69 9.25
CA MET A 157 2.83 5.73 10.32
C MET A 157 3.04 6.37 11.70
N PRO A 158 2.20 6.05 12.72
CA PRO A 158 2.40 6.54 14.08
C PRO A 158 3.75 6.09 14.67
N GLY A 159 4.31 6.86 15.59
CA GLY A 159 5.66 6.60 16.07
C GLY A 159 5.84 5.37 17.00
N PRO A 160 5.05 5.26 18.09
CA PRO A 160 5.10 4.14 19.05
C PRO A 160 4.78 2.75 18.45
N PHE A 161 4.37 2.74 17.19
CA PHE A 161 4.03 1.58 16.41
C PHE A 161 5.22 0.67 16.10
N PHE A 162 6.38 1.28 15.78
CA PHE A 162 7.59 0.53 15.41
C PHE A 162 8.02 -0.42 16.53
N ASP A 163 8.16 0.11 17.76
CA ASP A 163 8.60 -0.66 18.92
C ASP A 163 7.65 -1.81 19.26
N SER A 164 6.35 -1.63 19.01
CA SER A 164 5.35 -2.66 19.23
C SER A 164 5.43 -3.76 18.17
N PHE A 165 5.66 -3.40 16.91
CA PHE A 165 5.78 -4.36 15.82
C PHE A 165 7.09 -5.16 15.86
N ILE A 166 8.23 -4.52 16.13
CA ILE A 166 9.52 -5.24 16.24
C ILE A 166 9.48 -6.29 17.36
N ARG A 167 8.86 -5.96 18.51
CA ARG A 167 8.63 -6.92 19.60
C ARG A 167 7.74 -8.07 19.16
N PHE A 168 6.72 -7.80 18.35
CA PHE A 168 5.86 -8.84 17.80
C PHE A 168 6.64 -9.81 16.89
N ILE A 169 7.54 -9.31 16.05
CA ILE A 169 8.44 -10.17 15.25
C ILE A 169 9.62 -10.71 16.09
N GLY A 170 9.50 -10.79 17.43
CA GLY A 170 10.49 -11.42 18.28
C GLY A 170 11.85 -10.69 18.31
N VAL A 171 11.86 -9.38 18.05
CA VAL A 171 13.03 -8.51 18.23
C VAL A 171 12.81 -7.62 19.44
N SER A 172 13.71 -7.70 20.42
CA SER A 172 13.73 -6.81 21.58
C SER A 172 14.93 -5.86 21.52
N VAL A 173 14.78 -4.68 22.12
CA VAL A 173 15.86 -3.69 22.22
C VAL A 173 16.23 -3.54 23.69
N ARG A 174 17.52 -3.73 24.02
CA ARG A 174 18.07 -3.54 25.38
C ARG A 174 19.36 -2.76 25.26
N ASP A 175 19.48 -1.67 26.01
CA ASP A 175 20.67 -0.81 26.02
C ASP A 175 21.14 -0.34 24.62
N GLY A 176 20.19 -0.13 23.71
CA GLY A 176 20.46 0.29 22.33
C GLY A 176 20.84 -0.85 21.37
N GLU A 177 20.95 -2.08 21.86
CA GLU A 177 21.25 -3.27 21.06
C GLU A 177 19.99 -4.06 20.74
N PHE A 178 20.00 -4.75 19.60
CA PHE A 178 18.91 -5.60 19.13
C PHE A 178 19.16 -7.06 19.50
N TYR A 179 18.11 -7.72 19.96
CA TYR A 179 18.15 -9.12 20.37
C TYR A 179 16.98 -9.89 19.74
N SER A 180 17.22 -11.10 19.24
CA SER A 180 16.15 -11.96 18.73
C SER A 180 16.38 -13.44 19.05
N GLU A 181 15.29 -14.16 19.31
CA GLU A 181 15.30 -15.64 19.39
C GLU A 181 15.29 -16.29 18.00
N ARG A 182 14.91 -15.52 16.97
CA ARG A 182 14.75 -15.96 15.59
C ARG A 182 15.96 -15.55 14.76
N ASP A 183 16.16 -16.20 13.62
CA ASP A 183 17.21 -15.83 12.66
C ASP A 183 16.79 -14.61 11.84
N ILE A 184 16.88 -13.44 12.48
CA ILE A 184 16.53 -12.15 11.88
C ILE A 184 17.81 -11.38 11.61
N GLU A 185 18.01 -10.99 10.37
CA GLU A 185 19.11 -10.11 9.99
C GLU A 185 18.63 -8.66 10.00
N LEU A 186 19.41 -7.77 10.61
CA LEU A 186 19.13 -6.34 10.64
C LEU A 186 20.19 -5.59 9.83
N PHE A 187 19.73 -4.70 8.96
CA PHE A 187 20.57 -3.76 8.23
C PHE A 187 20.10 -2.33 8.50
N GLY A 188 21.05 -1.43 8.73
CA GLY A 188 20.78 -0.02 8.95
C GLY A 188 21.50 0.85 7.92
N LYS A 189 20.90 2.00 7.62
CA LYS A 189 21.56 3.09 6.91
C LYS A 189 21.11 4.41 7.49
N PHE A 190 22.07 5.27 7.78
CA PHE A 190 21.83 6.65 8.19
C PHE A 190 22.44 7.59 7.17
N SER A 191 21.64 8.54 6.70
CA SER A 191 22.08 9.57 5.76
C SER A 191 21.95 10.94 6.41
N LEU A 192 23.10 11.55 6.73
CA LEU A 192 23.20 12.88 7.31
C LEU A 192 22.60 13.95 6.39
N ASP A 193 22.84 13.84 5.07
CA ASP A 193 22.42 14.85 4.09
C ASP A 193 20.90 15.07 4.04
N CYS A 194 20.13 14.05 4.39
CA CYS A 194 18.67 14.09 4.34
C CYS A 194 17.99 13.79 5.67
N ASN A 195 18.76 13.66 6.77
CA ASN A 195 18.25 13.24 8.09
C ASN A 195 17.31 12.02 8.00
N LEU A 196 17.68 11.05 7.16
CA LEU A 196 16.94 9.82 6.97
C LEU A 196 17.67 8.67 7.67
N ALA A 197 16.96 8.01 8.58
CA ALA A 197 17.35 6.70 9.10
C ALA A 197 16.45 5.63 8.46
N SER A 198 17.07 4.58 7.92
CA SER A 198 16.35 3.39 7.45
C SER A 198 16.86 2.14 8.14
N SER A 199 15.93 1.29 8.55
CA SER A 199 16.20 -0.01 9.17
C SER A 199 15.46 -1.09 8.40
N HIS A 200 16.14 -2.17 8.07
CA HIS A 200 15.62 -3.31 7.31
C HIS A 200 15.84 -4.58 8.11
N PHE A 201 14.75 -5.26 8.44
CA PHE A 201 14.75 -6.58 9.08
C PHE A 201 14.43 -7.62 8.03
N PHE A 202 15.24 -8.67 7.93
CA PHE A 202 14.99 -9.81 7.08
C PHE A 202 14.66 -11.02 7.94
N ASP A 203 13.43 -11.53 7.78
CA ASP A 203 12.92 -12.73 8.45
C ASP A 203 12.57 -13.76 7.37
N GLY A 204 13.51 -14.69 7.13
CA GLY A 204 13.47 -15.58 5.98
C GLY A 204 13.46 -14.81 4.65
N ASN A 205 12.36 -14.90 3.90
CA ASN A 205 12.16 -14.23 2.61
C ASN A 205 11.41 -12.89 2.72
N ILE A 206 11.03 -12.47 3.92
CA ILE A 206 10.30 -11.24 4.14
C ILE A 206 11.27 -10.15 4.56
N GLU A 207 11.34 -9.07 3.77
CA GLU A 207 11.96 -7.82 4.16
C GLU A 207 10.90 -6.93 4.83
N ILE A 208 11.24 -6.38 5.98
CA ILE A 208 10.44 -5.41 6.72
C ILE A 208 11.30 -4.16 6.88
N GLY A 209 10.88 -3.07 6.25
CA GLY A 209 11.65 -1.84 6.27
C GLY A 209 10.90 -0.69 6.92
N PHE A 210 11.68 0.17 7.56
CA PHE A 210 11.24 1.40 8.18
C PHE A 210 12.14 2.52 7.71
N GLN A 211 11.55 3.68 7.42
CA GLN A 211 12.29 4.90 7.15
C GLN A 211 11.70 6.02 7.99
N THR A 212 12.53 6.70 8.75
CA THR A 212 12.14 7.89 9.53
C THR A 212 12.82 9.11 8.94
N ASN A 213 12.02 10.13 8.62
CA ASN A 213 12.48 11.47 8.30
C ASN A 213 12.28 12.36 9.51
N TYR A 214 13.37 12.65 10.22
CA TYR A 214 13.33 13.43 11.46
C TYR A 214 12.91 14.89 11.23
N SER A 215 13.12 15.44 10.02
CA SER A 215 12.81 16.84 9.71
C SER A 215 11.30 17.10 9.60
N VAL A 216 10.53 16.10 9.16
CA VAL A 216 9.07 16.24 8.95
C VAL A 216 8.24 15.27 9.79
N ASN A 217 8.89 14.52 10.69
CA ASN A 217 8.28 13.44 11.47
C ASN A 217 7.45 12.48 10.60
N ASP A 218 7.92 12.22 9.37
CA ASP A 218 7.30 11.27 8.45
C ASP A 218 7.97 9.91 8.61
N ARG A 219 7.13 8.88 8.70
CA ARG A 219 7.57 7.50 8.91
C ARG A 219 6.96 6.64 7.83
N ARG A 220 7.82 5.97 7.08
CA ARG A 220 7.43 5.00 6.07
C ARG A 220 7.68 3.61 6.59
N PHE A 221 6.77 2.73 6.26
CA PHE A 221 6.84 1.30 6.55
C PHE A 221 6.63 0.56 5.23
N TRP A 222 7.36 -0.53 5.03
CA TRP A 222 7.06 -1.47 3.97
C TRP A 222 7.35 -2.90 4.38
N MET A 223 6.65 -3.82 3.73
CA MET A 223 6.98 -5.23 3.72
C MET A 223 7.08 -5.72 2.29
N ILE A 224 8.10 -6.51 2.01
CA ILE A 224 8.34 -7.12 0.70
C ILE A 224 8.58 -8.61 0.89
N LEU A 225 7.84 -9.43 0.15
CA LEU A 225 8.09 -10.87 0.06
C LEU A 225 8.97 -11.16 -1.15
N HIS A 226 10.22 -11.55 -0.91
CA HIS A 226 11.16 -11.95 -1.95
C HIS A 226 10.86 -13.38 -2.40
N LYS A 227 10.21 -13.53 -3.57
CA LYS A 227 9.87 -14.85 -4.12
C LYS A 227 11.09 -15.64 -4.62
N THR A 228 12.25 -15.00 -4.77
CA THR A 228 13.50 -15.65 -5.21
C THR A 228 14.65 -15.29 -4.28
N ARG A 229 15.59 -16.24 -4.14
CA ARG A 229 16.84 -16.01 -3.39
C ARG A 229 17.63 -14.84 -3.97
N GLU A 230 17.68 -14.71 -5.30
CA GLU A 230 18.37 -13.61 -5.96
C GLU A 230 17.80 -12.25 -5.56
N SER A 231 16.46 -12.10 -5.51
CA SER A 231 15.82 -10.86 -5.08
C SER A 231 16.15 -10.53 -3.63
N LEU A 232 16.15 -11.53 -2.74
CA LEU A 232 16.51 -11.35 -1.32
C LEU A 232 17.98 -10.92 -1.17
N GLU A 233 18.90 -11.62 -1.82
CA GLU A 233 20.33 -11.31 -1.76
C GLU A 233 20.64 -9.93 -2.36
N SER A 234 19.92 -9.54 -3.42
CA SER A 234 20.03 -8.19 -3.99
C SER A 234 19.56 -7.11 -3.00
N ALA A 235 18.48 -7.36 -2.26
CA ALA A 235 17.96 -6.42 -1.26
C ALA A 235 18.93 -6.23 -0.07
N LYS A 236 19.68 -7.27 0.30
CA LYS A 236 20.70 -7.21 1.36
C LYS A 236 21.99 -6.49 0.96
N ARG A 237 22.24 -6.27 -0.34
CA ARG A 237 23.47 -5.68 -0.88
C ARG A 237 23.34 -4.21 -1.27
N ILE A 238 22.32 -3.52 -0.76
CA ILE A 238 22.14 -2.09 -1.03
C ILE A 238 23.34 -1.31 -0.49
N GLU A 239 23.90 -0.43 -1.31
CA GLU A 239 25.07 0.37 -0.94
C GLU A 239 24.80 1.23 0.31
N GLY A 240 25.73 1.15 1.27
CA GLY A 240 25.63 1.82 2.57
C GLY A 240 24.73 1.12 3.58
N PHE A 241 24.25 -0.10 3.31
CA PHE A 241 23.63 -0.93 4.34
C PHE A 241 24.71 -1.62 5.16
N GLU A 242 24.72 -1.33 6.45
CA GLU A 242 25.58 -2.00 7.40
C GLU A 242 24.76 -3.06 8.13
N ARG A 243 25.27 -4.30 8.14
CA ARG A 243 24.68 -5.35 8.96
C ARG A 243 24.87 -4.98 10.42
N ILE A 244 23.77 -4.88 11.15
CA ILE A 244 23.75 -4.64 12.59
C ILE A 244 23.70 -6.02 13.27
N ASN A 245 24.54 -6.21 14.28
CA ASN A 245 24.51 -7.42 15.08
C ASN A 245 23.17 -7.51 15.82
N VAL A 246 22.43 -8.58 15.56
CA VAL A 246 21.28 -8.99 16.36
C VAL A 246 21.77 -10.11 17.26
N ASN A 247 21.89 -9.84 18.55
CA ASN A 247 22.36 -10.81 19.52
C ASN A 247 21.29 -11.88 19.73
N ARG A 248 21.71 -13.14 19.82
CA ARG A 248 20.77 -14.22 20.15
C ARG A 248 20.43 -14.14 21.64
N LEU A 249 19.14 -14.13 21.97
CA LEU A 249 18.67 -14.26 23.36
C LEU A 249 18.96 -15.65 23.92
#